data_AF-A0A133VMA2-F1
#
_entry.id   AF-A0A133VMA2-F1
#
_cell.length_a   1.000
_cell.length_b   1.000
_cell.length_c   1.000
_cell.angle_alpha   90.00
_cell.angle_beta   90.00
_cell.angle_gamma   90.00
#
_symmetry.space_group_name_H-M   'P 1'
#
loop_
_entity.id
_entity.type
_entity.pdbx_description
1 polymer ?
#
loop_
_entity_poly.entity_id
_entity_poly.type
_entity_poly.pdbx_seq_one_letter_code
_entity_poly.pdbx_strand_id
1 'polypeptide(L)'
;MKDHNHEEHLENHLEADNLHSFSFEENLTFDTPVPQGEIRNRVFKIVNRLARRCIEEGADLIGHIKGRIEMKENLRFNLIESEEGVKTDGDIQEDLKTKEVAVKILAVVPLQKEILDNIRKKAREELLEGLE
;
A
#
# COMPACT_ATOMS: atom_id res chain seq x y z
N MET A 1 -38.78 -38.61 -22.07
CA MET A 1 -38.70 -37.18 -22.42
C MET A 1 -37.79 -36.55 -21.38
N LYS A 2 -36.76 -35.82 -21.83
CA LYS A 2 -35.74 -35.20 -20.97
C LYS A 2 -36.24 -33.82 -20.55
N ASP A 3 -36.74 -33.71 -19.33
CA ASP A 3 -37.06 -32.40 -18.75
C ASP A 3 -35.80 -31.86 -18.06
N HIS A 4 -35.19 -30.91 -18.75
CA HIS A 4 -34.10 -30.09 -18.25
C HIS A 4 -34.69 -29.06 -17.29
N ASN A 5 -34.59 -29.30 -15.98
CA ASN A 5 -34.65 -28.22 -15.01
C ASN A 5 -33.24 -27.61 -14.91
N HIS A 6 -32.99 -26.61 -15.76
CA HIS A 6 -31.97 -25.61 -15.48
C HIS A 6 -32.50 -24.76 -14.33
N GLU A 7 -32.05 -25.05 -13.11
CA GLU A 7 -32.06 -24.04 -12.06
C GLU A 7 -31.04 -22.98 -12.47
N GLU A 8 -31.55 -21.82 -12.86
CA GLU A 8 -30.78 -20.60 -13.04
C GLU A 8 -30.02 -20.33 -11.74
N HIS A 9 -28.72 -20.63 -11.75
CA HIS A 9 -27.80 -20.02 -10.82
C HIS A 9 -27.79 -18.52 -11.16
N LEU A 10 -28.64 -17.77 -10.45
CA LEU A 10 -28.49 -16.34 -10.26
C LEU A 10 -27.13 -16.10 -9.60
N GLU A 11 -26.09 -16.03 -10.43
CA GLU A 11 -24.88 -15.32 -10.11
C GLU A 11 -25.29 -13.89 -9.83
N ASN A 12 -25.57 -13.59 -8.56
CA ASN A 12 -25.45 -12.26 -8.01
C ASN A 12 -23.98 -11.88 -8.12
N HIS A 13 -23.56 -11.56 -9.35
CA HIS A 13 -22.46 -10.66 -9.62
C HIS A 13 -22.84 -9.35 -8.95
N LEU A 14 -22.50 -9.24 -7.67
CA LEU A 14 -22.05 -7.96 -7.12
C LEU A 14 -21.16 -7.39 -8.20
N GLU A 15 -21.66 -6.33 -8.82
CA GLU A 15 -20.97 -5.54 -9.82
C GLU A 15 -19.51 -5.51 -9.39
N ALA A 16 -18.61 -6.00 -10.25
CA ALA A 16 -17.20 -5.90 -9.99
C ALA A 16 -16.89 -4.41 -9.94
N ASP A 17 -17.05 -3.81 -8.75
CA ASP A 17 -16.64 -2.46 -8.43
C ASP A 17 -15.28 -2.30 -9.06
N ASN A 18 -15.05 -1.21 -9.79
CA ASN A 18 -13.83 -0.94 -10.57
C ASN A 18 -12.60 -0.73 -9.64
N LEU A 19 -12.36 -1.66 -8.73
CA LEU A 19 -11.27 -1.77 -7.79
C LEU A 19 -10.06 -2.23 -8.59
N HIS A 20 -9.28 -1.24 -9.00
CA HIS A 20 -7.97 -1.47 -9.52
C HIS A 20 -6.97 -1.52 -8.36
N SER A 21 -5.84 -2.18 -8.61
CA SER A 21 -4.81 -2.35 -7.61
C SER A 21 -3.43 -2.17 -8.21
N PHE A 22 -2.49 -1.76 -7.39
CA PHE A 22 -1.08 -1.84 -7.72
C PHE A 22 -0.26 -2.33 -6.54
N SER A 23 0.88 -2.93 -6.84
CA SER A 23 1.91 -3.21 -5.86
C SER A 23 3.28 -2.78 -6.37
N PHE A 24 4.18 -2.48 -5.44
CA PHE A 24 5.59 -2.30 -5.73
C PHE A 24 6.46 -2.73 -4.55
N GLU A 25 7.72 -3.01 -4.85
CA GLU A 25 8.74 -3.40 -3.89
C GLU A 25 10.02 -2.65 -4.21
N GLU A 26 10.57 -1.94 -3.22
CA GLU A 26 11.88 -1.30 -3.34
C GLU A 26 12.82 -1.82 -2.26
N ASN A 27 14.05 -2.12 -2.66
CA ASN A 27 15.15 -2.41 -1.76
C ASN A 27 16.02 -1.16 -1.68
N LEU A 28 16.11 -0.58 -0.49
CA LEU A 28 16.86 0.65 -0.24
C LEU A 28 18.14 0.31 0.51
N THR A 29 19.23 0.94 0.11
CA THR A 29 20.52 0.87 0.80
C THR A 29 20.93 2.30 1.16
N PHE A 30 21.27 2.52 2.43
CA PHE A 30 21.73 3.81 2.95
C PHE A 30 23.25 3.79 3.15
N ASP A 31 23.91 4.90 2.80
CA ASP A 31 25.36 5.06 3.01
C ASP A 31 25.71 4.98 4.52
N THR A 32 24.91 5.64 5.35
CA THR A 32 25.01 5.61 6.80
C THR A 32 23.87 4.82 7.44
N PRO A 33 24.09 4.07 8.55
CA PRO A 33 23.01 3.37 9.22
C PRO A 33 21.96 4.33 9.79
N VAL A 34 20.71 4.17 9.38
CA VAL A 34 19.56 4.99 9.79
C VAL A 34 18.76 4.26 10.88
N PRO A 35 18.21 4.97 11.89
CA PRO A 35 17.29 4.37 12.87
C PRO A 35 16.04 3.79 12.20
N GLN A 36 15.62 2.59 12.62
CA GLN A 36 14.43 1.93 12.07
C GLN A 36 13.15 2.77 12.25
N GLY A 37 13.04 3.54 13.34
CA GLY A 37 11.91 4.45 13.59
C GLY A 37 11.81 5.56 12.54
N GLU A 38 12.95 6.07 12.06
CA GLU A 38 13.00 7.10 11.02
C GLU A 38 12.55 6.53 9.67
N ILE A 39 13.02 5.33 9.32
CA ILE A 39 12.60 4.61 8.10
C ILE A 39 11.09 4.34 8.13
N ARG A 40 10.56 3.84 9.25
CA ARG A 40 9.10 3.66 9.46
C ARG A 40 8.35 4.96 9.19
N ASN A 41 8.76 6.05 9.85
CA ASN A 41 8.08 7.33 9.74
C ASN A 41 8.11 7.87 8.29
N ARG A 42 9.20 7.65 7.56
CA ARG A 42 9.29 7.99 6.14
C ARG A 42 8.32 7.18 5.29
N VAL A 43 8.28 5.86 5.46
CA VAL A 43 7.33 4.99 4.74
C VAL A 43 5.89 5.41 5.05
N PHE A 44 5.55 5.72 6.30
CA PHE A 44 4.19 6.12 6.67
C PHE A 44 3.80 7.48 6.10
N LYS A 45 4.73 8.43 5.99
CA LYS A 45 4.49 9.68 5.26
C LYS A 45 4.14 9.41 3.80
N ILE A 46 4.83 8.47 3.14
CA ILE A 46 4.56 8.09 1.74
C ILE A 46 3.19 7.42 1.63
N VAL A 47 2.86 6.49 2.53
CA VAL A 47 1.56 5.80 2.55
C VAL A 47 0.41 6.80 2.75
N ASN A 48 0.56 7.77 3.66
CA ASN A 48 -0.43 8.83 3.87
C ASN A 48 -0.56 9.75 2.65
N ARG A 49 0.54 10.09 1.97
CA ARG A 49 0.50 10.87 0.72
C ARG A 49 -0.17 10.09 -0.41
N LEU A 50 0.07 8.78 -0.49
CA LEU A 50 -0.58 7.88 -1.44
C LEU A 50 -2.09 7.90 -1.23
N ALA A 51 -2.54 7.67 0.01
CA ALA A 51 -3.95 7.75 0.40
C ALA A 51 -4.57 9.09 0.01
N ARG A 52 -3.91 10.20 0.36
CA ARG A 52 -4.36 11.55 0.03
C ARG A 52 -4.49 11.78 -1.48
N ARG A 53 -3.51 11.34 -2.27
CA ARG A 53 -3.57 11.46 -3.74
C ARG A 53 -4.73 10.67 -4.33
N CYS A 54 -5.02 9.48 -3.79
CA CYS A 54 -6.18 8.73 -4.23
C CYS A 54 -7.47 9.51 -4.01
N ILE A 55 -7.62 10.14 -2.84
CA ILE A 55 -8.78 10.98 -2.51
C ILE A 55 -8.84 12.21 -3.43
N GLU A 56 -7.71 12.89 -3.67
CA GLU A 56 -7.62 14.06 -4.55
C GLU A 56 -7.99 13.74 -6.02
N GLU A 57 -7.76 12.51 -6.46
CA GLU A 57 -8.13 12.01 -7.79
C GLU A 57 -9.58 11.45 -7.85
N GLY A 58 -10.35 11.58 -6.77
CA GLY A 58 -11.78 11.25 -6.73
C GLY A 58 -12.11 9.85 -6.18
N ALA A 59 -11.19 9.20 -5.46
CA ALA A 59 -11.53 7.99 -4.72
C ALA A 59 -12.35 8.35 -3.47
N ASP A 60 -13.64 8.06 -3.50
CA ASP A 60 -14.52 8.24 -2.33
C ASP A 60 -14.15 7.31 -1.17
N LEU A 61 -13.55 6.15 -1.47
CA LEU A 61 -13.11 5.15 -0.50
C LEU A 61 -11.74 4.61 -0.89
N ILE A 62 -10.90 4.35 0.11
CA ILE A 62 -9.67 3.56 -0.04
C ILE A 62 -10.00 2.12 0.36
N GLY A 63 -9.95 1.18 -0.59
CA GLY A 63 -10.25 -0.23 -0.27
C GLY A 63 -9.27 -0.79 0.76
N HIS A 64 -7.97 -0.67 0.49
CA HIS A 64 -6.91 -0.76 1.50
C HIS A 64 -5.54 -0.40 0.90
N ILE A 65 -4.67 0.17 1.72
CA ILE A 65 -3.22 0.24 1.46
C ILE A 65 -2.54 -0.57 2.54
N LYS A 66 -1.80 -1.62 2.18
CA LYS A 66 -1.09 -2.47 3.14
C LYS A 66 0.32 -2.76 2.66
N GLY A 67 1.19 -3.11 3.59
CA GLY A 67 2.55 -3.39 3.23
C GLY A 67 3.38 -3.95 4.37
N ARG A 68 4.66 -4.11 4.06
CA ARG A 68 5.67 -4.58 4.99
C ARG A 68 6.96 -3.77 4.82
N ILE A 69 7.61 -3.49 5.93
CA ILE A 69 8.95 -2.94 6.01
C ILE A 69 9.82 -4.05 6.60
N GLU A 70 10.78 -4.53 5.84
CA GLU A 70 11.72 -5.59 6.23
C GLU A 70 13.09 -4.97 6.45
N MET A 71 13.52 -4.92 7.71
CA MET A 71 14.82 -4.41 8.15
C MET A 71 15.50 -5.52 8.96
N LYS A 72 16.23 -5.16 10.03
CA LYS A 72 16.61 -6.14 11.07
C LYS A 72 15.38 -6.73 11.74
N GLU A 73 14.37 -5.90 11.93
CA GLU A 73 13.04 -6.29 12.38
C GLU A 73 12.01 -6.02 11.29
N ASN A 74 10.87 -6.69 11.39
CA ASN A 74 9.83 -6.65 10.39
C ASN A 74 8.60 -5.95 10.93
N LEU A 75 8.07 -4.99 10.18
CA LEU A 75 6.86 -4.27 10.52
C LEU A 75 5.83 -4.44 9.40
N ARG A 76 4.61 -4.84 9.76
CA ARG A 76 3.46 -4.80 8.84
C ARG A 76 2.66 -3.54 9.11
N PHE A 77 2.07 -3.00 8.06
CA PHE A 77 1.19 -1.84 8.18
C PHE A 77 -0.03 -1.96 7.29
N ASN A 78 -1.09 -1.27 7.67
CA ASN A 78 -2.28 -1.08 6.87
C ASN A 78 -2.86 0.33 7.08
N LEU A 79 -3.58 0.80 6.08
CA LEU A 79 -4.39 2.01 6.09
C LEU A 79 -5.68 1.68 5.33
N ILE A 80 -6.82 1.85 6.01
CA ILE A 80 -8.15 1.63 5.45
C ILE A 80 -8.82 2.99 5.28
N GLU A 81 -8.86 3.79 6.35
CA GLU A 81 -9.37 5.16 6.34
C GLU A 81 -8.24 6.16 6.53
N SER A 82 -8.27 7.26 5.78
CA SER A 82 -7.22 8.28 5.88
C SER A 82 -7.24 9.00 7.24
N GLU A 83 -8.39 9.12 7.90
CA GLU A 83 -8.50 9.75 9.22
C GLU A 83 -7.93 8.89 10.35
N GLU A 84 -7.98 7.57 10.21
CA GLU A 84 -7.44 6.63 11.21
C GLU A 84 -5.90 6.56 11.19
N GLY A 85 -5.29 6.96 10.08
CA GLY A 85 -3.86 6.87 9.86
C GLY A 85 -3.35 5.43 9.67
N VAL A 86 -2.03 5.29 9.63
CA VAL A 86 -1.38 3.98 9.40
C VAL A 86 -1.39 3.17 10.70
N LYS A 87 -2.08 2.03 10.67
CA LYS A 87 -2.07 1.02 11.74
C LYS A 87 -0.94 0.03 11.52
N THR A 88 -0.30 -0.40 12.60
CA THR A 88 0.83 -1.35 12.55
C THR A 88 0.49 -2.68 13.21
N ASP A 89 1.12 -3.74 12.70
CA ASP A 89 1.19 -5.05 13.33
C ASP A 89 2.66 -5.45 13.44
N GLY A 90 3.11 -5.70 14.67
CA GLY A 90 4.52 -5.84 15.04
C GLY A 90 5.06 -4.60 15.74
N ASP A 91 6.20 -4.79 16.39
CA ASP A 91 6.97 -3.75 17.07
C ASP A 91 8.40 -3.74 16.53
N ILE A 92 9.03 -2.56 16.53
CA ILE A 92 10.41 -2.39 16.10
C ILE A 92 11.17 -1.60 17.16
N GLN A 93 12.43 -1.95 17.38
CA GLN A 93 13.34 -1.10 18.13
C GLN A 93 13.66 0.14 17.30
N GLU A 94 13.05 1.27 17.66
CA GLU A 94 13.14 2.51 16.88
C GLU A 94 14.59 3.01 16.70
N ASP A 95 15.41 2.89 17.73
CA ASP A 95 16.80 3.34 17.75
C ASP A 95 17.79 2.36 17.11
N LEU A 96 17.35 1.11 16.85
CA LEU A 96 18.21 0.13 16.20
C LEU A 96 18.51 0.62 14.78
N LYS A 97 19.79 0.66 14.42
CA LYS A 97 20.22 1.17 13.12
C LYS A 97 20.34 0.06 12.08
N THR A 98 19.90 0.35 10.86
CA THR A 98 20.04 -0.52 9.68
C THR A 98 20.56 0.27 8.47
N LYS A 99 21.22 -0.42 7.55
CA LYS A 99 21.61 0.13 6.24
C LYS A 99 20.74 -0.37 5.11
N GLU A 100 20.03 -1.46 5.32
CA GLU A 100 19.24 -2.13 4.30
C GLU A 100 17.79 -2.22 4.77
N VAL A 101 16.88 -1.94 3.85
CA VAL A 101 15.44 -2.10 4.05
C VAL A 101 14.78 -2.53 2.75
N ALA A 102 13.85 -3.48 2.83
CA ALA A 102 12.90 -3.75 1.77
C ALA A 102 11.52 -3.22 2.16
N VAL A 103 10.89 -2.46 1.27
CA VAL A 103 9.54 -1.91 1.48
C VAL A 103 8.63 -2.47 0.39
N LYS A 104 7.57 -3.15 0.81
CA LYS A 104 6.53 -3.70 -0.08
C LYS A 104 5.22 -2.99 0.20
N ILE A 105 4.58 -2.45 -0.83
CA ILE A 105 3.28 -1.76 -0.74
C ILE A 105 2.32 -2.39 -1.75
N LEU A 106 1.07 -2.59 -1.30
CA LEU A 106 -0.08 -2.96 -2.11
C LEU A 106 -1.21 -1.98 -1.81
N ALA A 107 -1.76 -1.35 -2.84
CA ALA A 107 -2.92 -0.47 -2.76
C ALA A 107 -4.04 -1.03 -3.64
N VAL A 108 -5.25 -1.07 -3.08
CA VAL A 108 -6.49 -1.43 -3.78
C VAL A 108 -7.47 -0.28 -3.61
N VAL A 109 -7.81 0.38 -4.72
CA VAL A 109 -8.54 1.65 -4.73
C VAL A 109 -9.43 1.71 -5.98
N PRO A 110 -10.68 2.19 -5.88
CA PRO A 110 -11.60 2.32 -7.01
C PRO A 110 -11.26 3.53 -7.89
N LEU A 111 -10.08 3.52 -8.51
CA LEU A 111 -9.61 4.55 -9.44
C LEU A 111 -9.20 3.92 -10.77
N GLN A 112 -9.31 4.69 -11.85
CA GLN A 112 -8.83 4.25 -13.16
C GLN A 112 -7.35 3.83 -13.10
N LYS A 113 -7.02 2.74 -13.80
CA LYS A 113 -5.68 2.16 -13.80
C LYS A 113 -4.57 3.17 -14.11
N GLU A 114 -4.79 4.07 -15.07
CA GLU A 114 -3.81 5.07 -15.50
C GLU A 114 -3.49 6.08 -14.38
N ILE A 115 -4.51 6.48 -13.61
CA ILE A 115 -4.36 7.34 -12.43
C ILE A 115 -3.56 6.59 -11.35
N LEU A 116 -3.91 5.34 -11.06
CA LEU A 116 -3.20 4.52 -10.08
C LEU A 116 -1.74 4.26 -10.47
N ASP A 117 -1.45 4.02 -11.74
CA ASP A 117 -0.09 3.85 -12.24
C ASP A 117 0.74 5.13 -12.04
N ASN A 118 0.15 6.31 -12.24
CA ASN A 118 0.78 7.60 -11.96
C ASN A 118 1.03 7.82 -10.46
N ILE A 119 0.04 7.50 -9.60
CA ILE A 119 0.19 7.58 -8.14
C ILE A 119 1.30 6.63 -7.67
N ARG A 120 1.32 5.38 -8.16
CA ARG A 120 2.36 4.39 -7.87
C ARG A 120 3.74 4.94 -8.23
N LYS A 121 3.89 5.49 -9.44
CA LYS A 121 5.17 6.02 -9.92
C LYS A 121 5.69 7.12 -8.99
N LYS A 122 4.85 8.10 -8.64
CA LYS A 122 5.24 9.18 -7.72
C LYS A 122 5.59 8.67 -6.31
N ALA A 123 4.82 7.71 -5.79
CA ALA A 123 5.09 7.11 -4.48
C ALA A 123 6.44 6.35 -4.46
N ARG A 124 6.76 5.67 -5.56
CA ARG A 124 8.05 5.00 -5.75
C ARG A 124 9.20 6.00 -5.82
N GLU A 125 9.05 7.09 -6.59
CA GLU A 125 10.05 8.15 -6.70
C GLU A 125 10.35 8.77 -5.32
N GLU A 126 9.32 9.13 -4.54
CA GLU A 126 9.50 9.67 -3.18
C GLU A 126 10.17 8.69 -2.21
N LEU A 127 9.95 7.39 -2.39
CA LEU A 127 10.62 6.37 -1.57
C LEU A 127 12.11 6.31 -1.86
N LEU A 128 12.51 6.60 -3.10
CA LEU A 128 13.91 6.63 -3.53
C LEU A 128 14.57 8.00 -3.28
N GLU A 129 13.81 9.08 -3.15
CA GLU A 129 14.31 10.42 -2.84
C GLU A 129 14.79 10.54 -1.38
N GLY A 130 16.09 10.75 -1.16
CA GLY A 130 16.70 10.90 0.18
C GLY A 130 17.42 9.65 0.67
N LEU A 131 18.09 8.92 -0.22
CA LEU A 131 19.00 7.81 0.12
C LEU A 131 20.44 8.28 0.39
N GLU A 132 20.64 9.59 0.55
CA GLU A 132 21.93 10.23 0.90
C GLU A 132 22.31 10.03 2.38
#